data_AF-A0A3A0C2H7-F1
#
_entry.id   AF-A0A3A0C2H7-F1
#
_cell.length_a   1.000
_cell.length_b   1.000
_cell.length_c   1.000
_cell.angle_alpha   90.00
_cell.angle_beta   90.00
_cell.angle_gamma   90.00
#
_symmetry.space_group_name_H-M   'P 1'
#
loop_
_entity.id
_entity.type
_entity.pdbx_description
1 polymer ?
#
loop_
_entity_poly.entity_id
_entity_poly.type
_entity_poly.pdbx_seq_one_letter_code
_entity_poly.pdbx_strand_id
1 'polypeptide(L)'
;MFRLSLLLFGLAALCSPLLWWAAYEGPPQLPIRAHTKATADVAGTPLEAPQCIGCGDARHLTRRLNENEFRELMRSYAAQPAEGGSALDALCYYGPQASFMLDTLGGCGVDLPRLERLRAELRRDHVYFSVRVIDENGVERLTLKNSYTPLDANVHHHLTATRNVPPCEISGTLKRVGLHHIWARF
;
A
#
# COMPACT_ATOMS: atom_id res chain seq x y z
N MET A 1 -20.53 -37.46 65.03
CA MET A 1 -21.74 -37.82 64.26
C MET A 1 -21.69 -37.06 62.94
N PHE A 2 -21.32 -37.74 61.85
CA PHE A 2 -21.14 -37.17 60.51
C PHE A 2 -22.44 -37.31 59.71
N ARG A 3 -23.01 -36.20 59.21
CA ARG A 3 -23.93 -36.15 58.04
C ARG A 3 -23.84 -34.75 57.40
N LEU A 4 -23.29 -34.64 56.20
CA LEU A 4 -23.97 -34.73 54.89
C LEU A 4 -24.51 -33.35 54.44
N SER A 5 -23.70 -32.62 53.65
CA SER A 5 -24.17 -31.50 52.83
C SER A 5 -23.79 -31.79 51.39
N LEU A 6 -24.77 -32.37 50.68
CA LEU A 6 -24.85 -32.36 49.21
C LEU A 6 -25.24 -30.95 48.79
N LEU A 7 -24.42 -30.28 47.98
CA LEU A 7 -24.82 -29.11 47.20
C LEU A 7 -24.19 -29.19 45.80
N LEU A 8 -25.00 -29.74 44.89
CA LEU A 8 -25.26 -29.25 43.54
C LEU A 8 -24.06 -28.97 42.61
N PHE A 9 -23.73 -30.01 41.83
CA PHE A 9 -23.28 -29.88 40.45
C PHE A 9 -24.49 -29.70 39.53
N GLY A 10 -24.38 -28.82 38.53
CA GLY A 10 -24.92 -29.12 37.19
C GLY A 10 -25.85 -28.10 36.54
N LEU A 11 -25.41 -27.66 35.35
CA LEU A 11 -26.20 -27.17 34.21
C LEU A 11 -26.89 -25.80 34.28
N ALA A 12 -26.29 -24.84 33.58
CA ALA A 12 -26.92 -24.20 32.42
C ALA A 12 -25.88 -23.39 31.63
N ALA A 13 -25.21 -24.07 30.69
CA ALA A 13 -24.62 -23.41 29.54
C ALA A 13 -25.77 -23.04 28.58
N LEU A 14 -26.09 -21.75 28.48
CA LEU A 14 -26.98 -21.22 27.44
C LEU A 14 -26.36 -19.94 26.86
N CYS A 15 -25.78 -20.14 25.68
CA CYS A 15 -25.79 -19.24 24.52
C CYS A 15 -25.79 -17.72 24.76
N SER A 16 -24.65 -17.09 24.48
CA SER A 16 -24.63 -15.76 23.83
C SER A 16 -23.34 -15.56 23.04
N PRO A 17 -23.25 -16.00 21.77
CA PRO A 17 -22.19 -15.57 20.86
C PRO A 17 -22.74 -14.49 19.92
N LEU A 18 -23.28 -13.40 20.46
CA LEU A 18 -23.82 -12.29 19.65
C LEU A 18 -23.63 -10.97 20.41
N LEU A 19 -22.38 -10.53 20.60
CA LEU A 19 -22.05 -9.13 20.94
C LEU A 19 -20.53 -8.87 20.95
N TRP A 20 -19.81 -9.42 19.96
CA TRP A 20 -18.40 -9.07 19.75
C TRP A 20 -18.12 -8.63 18.31
N TRP A 21 -19.00 -7.78 17.80
CA TRP A 21 -18.75 -7.01 16.59
C TRP A 21 -19.17 -5.56 16.81
N ALA A 22 -18.42 -4.90 17.70
CA ALA A 22 -18.45 -3.45 17.85
C ALA A 22 -17.03 -2.94 17.56
N ALA A 23 -16.89 -2.28 16.42
CA ALA A 23 -15.82 -1.34 16.06
C ALA A 23 -14.37 -1.85 16.23
N TYR A 24 -13.92 -2.73 15.32
CA TYR A 24 -12.52 -2.65 14.90
C TYR A 24 -12.39 -1.45 13.97
N GLU A 25 -12.22 -0.26 14.54
CA GLU A 25 -11.64 0.87 13.83
C GLU A 25 -10.22 0.43 13.48
N GLY A 26 -10.00 0.11 12.20
CA GLY A 26 -8.67 -0.25 11.71
C GLY A 26 -7.64 0.82 12.12
N PRO A 27 -6.36 0.44 12.28
CA PRO A 27 -5.33 1.37 12.73
C PRO A 27 -5.35 2.63 11.85
N PRO A 28 -5.17 3.82 12.44
CA PRO A 28 -5.16 5.08 11.69
C PRO A 28 -4.14 4.94 10.56
N GLN A 29 -4.62 4.95 9.32
CA GLN A 29 -3.76 4.94 8.15
C GLN A 29 -3.04 6.28 8.12
N LEU A 30 -1.80 6.30 8.61
CA LEU A 30 -0.92 7.45 8.46
C LEU A 30 -0.81 7.75 6.96
N PRO A 31 -1.04 9.00 6.51
CA PRO A 31 -0.83 9.37 5.12
C PRO A 31 0.65 9.17 4.80
N ILE A 32 0.96 8.20 3.94
CA ILE A 32 2.31 8.04 3.37
C ILE A 32 2.51 9.26 2.47
N ARG A 33 3.17 10.29 3.00
CA ARG A 33 3.40 11.56 2.33
C ARG A 33 4.57 11.39 1.35
N ALA A 34 4.27 11.15 0.08
CA ALA A 34 5.26 11.27 -0.98
C ALA A 34 5.62 12.75 -1.17
N HIS A 35 6.84 13.13 -0.79
CA HIS A 35 7.42 14.44 -1.13
C HIS A 35 8.23 14.30 -2.43
N THR A 36 7.61 14.57 -3.57
CA THR A 36 8.35 14.82 -4.81
C THR A 36 8.59 16.32 -4.96
N LYS A 37 9.82 16.76 -4.66
CA LYS A 37 10.27 18.12 -4.95
C LYS A 37 10.76 18.13 -6.40
N ALA A 38 9.89 18.45 -7.35
CA ALA A 38 10.31 18.74 -8.71
C ALA A 38 10.80 20.20 -8.76
N THR A 39 12.11 20.41 -8.75
CA THR A 39 12.71 21.69 -9.13
C THR A 39 12.88 21.68 -10.64
N ALA A 40 12.03 22.40 -11.36
CA ALA A 40 12.24 22.72 -12.76
C ALA A 40 12.60 24.20 -12.87
N ASP A 41 13.89 24.51 -12.85
CA ASP A 41 14.41 25.76 -13.41
C ASP A 41 14.52 25.59 -14.92
N VAL A 42 13.61 26.18 -15.71
CA VAL A 42 13.90 26.53 -17.12
C VAL A 42 13.16 27.80 -17.50
N ALA A 43 13.92 28.85 -17.76
CA ALA A 43 13.46 30.10 -18.35
C ALA A 43 13.15 29.94 -19.84
N GLY A 44 11.97 30.43 -20.26
CA GLY A 44 11.70 31.07 -21.55
C GLY A 44 12.06 30.33 -22.84
N THR A 45 11.11 29.57 -23.40
CA THR A 45 10.94 29.40 -24.87
C THR A 45 9.50 28.95 -25.17
N PRO A 46 8.85 29.36 -26.28
CA PRO A 46 7.47 28.97 -26.57
C PRO A 46 7.40 27.46 -26.83
N LEU A 47 6.61 26.76 -26.01
CA LEU A 47 6.40 25.31 -26.13
C LEU A 47 5.53 25.01 -27.35
N GLU A 48 6.15 24.61 -28.45
CA GLU A 48 5.50 23.72 -29.41
C GLU A 48 5.04 22.48 -28.63
N ALA A 49 3.75 22.14 -28.75
CA ALA A 49 3.15 21.04 -28.01
C ALA A 49 3.98 19.76 -28.24
N PRO A 50 4.63 19.19 -27.22
CA PRO A 50 5.33 17.94 -27.40
C PRO A 50 4.28 16.90 -27.78
N GLN A 51 4.42 16.34 -28.97
CA GLN A 51 3.68 15.16 -29.39
C GLN A 51 3.88 14.11 -28.30
N CYS A 52 2.81 13.82 -27.54
CA CYS A 52 2.79 12.74 -26.57
C CYS A 52 2.94 11.43 -27.35
N ILE A 53 4.18 10.96 -27.50
CA ILE A 53 4.49 9.63 -27.96
C ILE A 53 3.83 8.68 -26.96
N GLY A 54 2.83 7.93 -27.44
CA GLY A 54 2.13 6.92 -26.66
C GLY A 54 3.11 5.93 -26.04
N CYS A 55 3.33 6.04 -24.74
CA CYS A 55 4.09 5.09 -23.93
C CYS A 55 3.12 4.16 -23.18
N GLY A 56 2.19 3.56 -23.92
CA GLY A 56 1.20 2.61 -23.42
C GLY A 56 1.71 1.17 -23.34
N ASP A 57 3.02 0.93 -23.43
CA ASP A 57 3.57 -0.42 -23.36
C ASP A 57 3.85 -0.77 -21.89
N ALA A 58 2.78 -1.23 -21.25
CA ALA A 58 2.66 -1.68 -19.87
C ALA A 58 3.52 -2.93 -19.59
N ARG A 59 4.84 -2.81 -19.71
CA ARG A 59 5.73 -3.80 -19.07
C ARG A 59 5.56 -3.61 -17.57
N HIS A 60 4.98 -4.61 -16.91
CA HIS A 60 4.95 -4.69 -15.45
C HIS A 60 6.31 -4.29 -14.89
N LEU A 61 6.37 -3.17 -14.15
CA LEU A 61 7.61 -2.62 -13.60
C LEU A 61 8.30 -3.58 -12.63
N THR A 62 7.59 -4.64 -12.23
CA THR A 62 8.07 -5.68 -11.33
C THR A 62 8.55 -6.87 -12.14
N ARG A 63 9.83 -7.24 -11.96
CA ARG A 63 10.34 -8.54 -12.41
C ARG A 63 9.45 -9.66 -11.85
N ARG A 64 9.31 -10.76 -12.60
CA ARG A 64 8.57 -11.93 -12.12
C ARG A 64 9.29 -12.53 -10.90
N LEU A 65 8.56 -12.72 -9.81
CA LEU A 65 9.01 -13.46 -8.63
C LEU A 65 8.85 -14.95 -8.91
N ASN A 66 9.95 -15.71 -8.85
CA ASN A 66 9.86 -17.17 -8.93
C ASN A 66 9.76 -17.82 -7.54
N GLU A 67 9.41 -19.10 -7.52
CA GLU A 67 9.21 -19.85 -6.27
C GLU A 67 10.46 -19.91 -5.38
N ASN A 68 11.65 -20.14 -5.95
CA ASN A 68 12.89 -20.24 -5.17
C ASN A 68 13.22 -18.91 -4.49
N GLU A 69 13.08 -17.81 -5.23
CA GLU A 69 13.25 -16.46 -4.70
C GLU A 69 12.23 -16.13 -3.62
N PHE A 70 10.96 -16.51 -3.81
CA PHE A 70 9.93 -16.32 -2.79
C PHE A 70 10.27 -17.08 -1.50
N ARG A 71 10.69 -18.36 -1.61
CA ARG A 71 11.09 -19.16 -0.44
C ARG A 71 12.30 -18.55 0.28
N GLU A 72 13.26 -18.00 -0.46
CA GLU A 72 14.42 -17.32 0.12
C GLU A 72 14.03 -16.04 0.85
N LEU A 73 13.14 -15.24 0.25
CA LEU A 73 12.59 -14.04 0.88
C LEU A 73 11.81 -14.38 2.15
N MET A 74 11.01 -15.43 2.15
CA MET A 74 10.26 -15.88 3.34
C MET A 74 11.20 -16.36 4.45
N ARG A 75 12.28 -17.09 4.11
CA ARG A 75 13.31 -17.48 5.09
C ARG A 75 14.03 -16.27 5.66
N SER A 76 14.41 -15.33 4.80
CA SER A 76 15.03 -14.07 5.22
C SER A 76 14.09 -13.23 6.10
N TYR A 77 12.80 -13.21 5.78
CA TYR A 77 11.77 -12.52 6.56
C TYR A 77 11.59 -13.16 7.94
N ALA A 78 11.65 -14.49 8.05
CA ALA A 78 11.63 -15.18 9.34
C ALA A 78 12.83 -14.80 10.23
N ALA A 79 14.01 -14.60 9.63
CA ALA A 79 15.25 -14.31 10.34
C ALA A 79 15.43 -12.84 10.74
N GLN A 80 14.67 -11.91 10.14
CA GLN A 80 14.74 -10.48 10.42
C GLN A 80 13.72 -10.04 11.49
N PRO A 81 13.78 -8.82 12.03
CA PRO A 81 12.69 -8.27 12.84
C PRO A 81 11.35 -8.29 12.08
N ALA A 82 10.25 -8.50 12.79
CA ALA A 82 8.93 -8.51 12.14
C ALA A 82 8.51 -7.08 11.70
N GLU A 83 9.07 -6.07 12.37
CA GLU A 83 8.77 -4.64 12.24
C GLU A 83 9.20 -4.03 10.92
N GLY A 84 10.19 -4.63 10.28
CA GLY A 84 10.83 -4.10 9.09
C GLY A 84 12.07 -4.91 8.74
N GLY A 85 12.63 -4.61 7.58
CA GLY A 85 13.79 -5.32 7.06
C GLY A 85 13.70 -5.45 5.56
N SER A 86 14.85 -5.67 4.94
CA SER A 86 14.97 -5.76 3.49
C SER A 86 14.11 -6.88 2.89
N ALA A 87 13.88 -7.96 3.64
CA ALA A 87 13.02 -9.06 3.18
C ALA A 87 11.54 -8.66 3.13
N LEU A 88 11.05 -7.95 4.15
CA LEU A 88 9.68 -7.43 4.16
C LEU A 88 9.49 -6.37 3.07
N ASP A 89 10.47 -5.48 2.89
CA ASP A 89 10.44 -4.48 1.83
C ASP A 89 10.39 -5.13 0.45
N ALA A 90 11.21 -6.17 0.22
CA ALA A 90 11.21 -6.92 -1.02
C ALA A 90 9.88 -7.66 -1.27
N LEU A 91 9.30 -8.30 -0.25
CA LEU A 91 7.97 -8.93 -0.36
C LEU A 91 6.89 -7.89 -0.71
N CYS A 92 6.93 -6.71 -0.08
CA CYS A 92 6.03 -5.59 -0.40
C CYS A 92 6.25 -5.05 -1.82
N TYR A 93 7.50 -5.03 -2.31
CA TYR A 93 7.83 -4.65 -3.69
C TYR A 93 7.24 -5.60 -4.74
N TYR A 94 7.16 -6.90 -4.43
CA TYR A 94 6.52 -7.89 -5.30
C TYR A 94 4.99 -7.92 -5.15
N GLY A 95 4.45 -7.37 -4.06
CA GLY A 95 3.03 -7.07 -3.86
C GLY A 95 2.10 -8.22 -4.26
N PRO A 96 1.27 -8.07 -5.32
CA PRO A 96 0.35 -9.13 -5.77
C PRO A 96 1.02 -10.48 -6.05
N GLN A 97 2.25 -10.50 -6.56
CA GLN A 97 2.97 -11.75 -6.84
C GLN A 97 3.35 -12.47 -5.53
N ALA A 98 3.78 -11.72 -4.51
CA ALA A 98 4.09 -12.29 -3.20
C ALA A 98 2.81 -12.80 -2.51
N SER A 99 1.68 -12.08 -2.64
CA SER A 99 0.39 -12.54 -2.12
C SER A 99 -0.05 -13.84 -2.77
N PHE A 100 0.00 -13.92 -4.10
CA PHE A 100 -0.33 -15.14 -4.84
C PHE A 100 0.55 -16.33 -4.45
N MET A 101 1.86 -16.10 -4.33
CA MET A 101 2.80 -17.14 -3.90
C MET A 101 2.54 -17.59 -2.46
N LEU A 102 2.17 -16.66 -1.57
CA LEU A 102 1.82 -16.97 -0.19
C LEU A 102 0.56 -17.84 -0.10
N ASP A 103 -0.44 -17.58 -0.94
CA ASP A 103 -1.67 -18.37 -0.99
C ASP A 103 -1.43 -19.76 -1.61
N THR A 104 -0.49 -19.86 -2.54
CA THR A 104 -0.18 -21.12 -3.25
C THR A 104 0.78 -22.02 -2.49
N LEU A 105 1.84 -21.45 -1.91
CA LEU A 105 2.95 -22.18 -1.30
C LEU A 105 2.90 -22.19 0.23
N GLY A 106 2.03 -21.37 0.82
CA GLY A 106 1.90 -21.21 2.26
C GLY A 106 3.03 -20.41 2.90
N GLY A 107 3.04 -20.42 4.24
CA GLY A 107 3.89 -19.55 5.05
C GLY A 107 5.39 -19.92 5.12
N CYS A 108 5.81 -21.00 4.47
CA CYS A 108 7.23 -21.39 4.36
C CYS A 108 8.00 -21.45 5.70
N GLY A 109 7.34 -21.85 6.79
CA GLY A 109 7.94 -21.98 8.13
C GLY A 109 7.98 -20.69 8.95
N VAL A 110 7.41 -19.59 8.47
CA VAL A 110 7.20 -18.36 9.25
C VAL A 110 6.06 -18.59 10.27
N ASP A 111 6.19 -18.04 11.48
CA ASP A 111 5.16 -18.12 12.50
C ASP A 111 3.87 -17.38 12.12
N LEU A 112 2.75 -17.80 12.69
CA LEU A 112 1.42 -17.29 12.33
C LEU A 112 1.28 -15.76 12.55
N PRO A 113 1.69 -15.16 13.68
CA PRO A 113 1.65 -13.71 13.86
C PRO A 113 2.37 -12.92 12.76
N ARG A 114 3.57 -13.36 12.35
CA ARG A 114 4.30 -12.73 11.24
C ARG A 114 3.60 -12.90 9.90
N LEU A 115 3.01 -14.06 9.64
CA LEU A 115 2.24 -14.29 8.41
C LEU A 115 1.00 -13.40 8.33
N GLU A 116 0.28 -13.24 9.43
CA GLU A 116 -0.88 -12.35 9.50
C GLU A 116 -0.49 -10.90 9.23
N ARG A 117 0.63 -10.46 9.79
CA ARG A 117 1.21 -9.15 9.50
C ARG A 117 1.58 -9.00 8.02
N LEU A 118 2.32 -9.95 7.46
CA LEU A 118 2.70 -9.92 6.05
C LEU A 118 1.45 -9.84 5.14
N ARG A 119 0.43 -10.65 5.41
CA ARG A 119 -0.85 -10.59 4.69
C ARG A 119 -1.52 -9.24 4.82
N ALA A 120 -1.52 -8.65 6.02
CA ALA A 120 -2.07 -7.32 6.22
C ALA A 120 -1.36 -6.26 5.37
N GLU A 121 -0.03 -6.33 5.27
CA GLU A 121 0.74 -5.43 4.42
C GLU A 121 0.54 -5.69 2.93
N LEU A 122 0.52 -6.94 2.48
CA LEU A 122 0.31 -7.29 1.07
C LEU A 122 -1.10 -6.95 0.56
N ARG A 123 -2.10 -6.87 1.45
CA ARG A 123 -3.45 -6.38 1.11
C ARG A 123 -3.52 -4.87 0.86
N ARG A 124 -2.47 -4.12 1.15
CA ARG A 124 -2.43 -2.66 0.91
C ARG A 124 -2.01 -2.41 -0.54
N ASP A 125 -3.00 -2.44 -1.42
CA ASP A 125 -2.87 -2.31 -2.86
C ASP A 125 -3.20 -0.90 -3.39
N HIS A 126 -3.58 0.02 -2.51
CA HIS A 126 -3.87 1.41 -2.83
C HIS A 126 -3.17 2.37 -1.87
N VAL A 127 -2.98 3.60 -2.34
CA VAL A 127 -2.43 4.71 -1.57
C VAL A 127 -3.26 5.97 -1.77
N TYR A 128 -3.27 6.83 -0.75
CA TYR A 128 -3.74 8.20 -0.93
C TYR A 128 -2.62 9.05 -1.52
N PHE A 129 -2.91 9.65 -2.67
CA PHE A 129 -1.98 10.46 -3.44
C PHE A 129 -2.50 11.90 -3.55
N SER A 130 -1.59 12.87 -3.45
CA SER A 130 -1.93 14.28 -3.61
C SER A 130 -0.82 15.01 -4.33
N VAL A 131 -1.18 15.95 -5.18
CA VAL A 131 -0.25 16.77 -5.97
C VAL A 131 -0.64 18.23 -5.80
N ARG A 132 0.36 19.09 -5.67
CA ARG A 132 0.20 20.54 -5.65
C ARG A 132 1.25 21.12 -6.57
N VAL A 133 0.83 21.91 -7.56
CA VAL A 133 1.72 22.69 -8.40
C VAL A 133 1.69 24.12 -7.88
N ILE A 134 2.85 24.63 -7.49
CA ILE A 134 3.03 25.94 -6.88
C ILE A 134 3.94 26.74 -7.81
N ASP A 135 3.55 27.97 -8.14
CA ASP A 135 4.36 28.86 -8.99
C ASP A 135 5.51 29.53 -8.22
N GLU A 136 6.31 30.36 -8.91
CA GLU A 136 7.43 31.07 -8.30
C GLU A 136 7.02 32.06 -7.19
N ASN A 137 5.75 32.46 -7.16
CA ASN A 137 5.19 33.38 -6.16
C ASN A 137 4.56 32.64 -4.96
N GLY A 138 4.62 31.30 -4.93
CA GLY A 138 4.04 30.50 -3.86
C GLY A 138 2.54 30.24 -4.00
N VAL A 139 1.93 30.56 -5.15
CA VAL A 139 0.50 30.38 -5.40
C VAL A 139 0.23 28.97 -5.95
N GLU A 140 -0.73 28.26 -5.35
CA GLU A 140 -1.19 26.97 -5.85
C GLU A 140 -1.98 27.15 -7.16
N ARG A 141 -1.45 26.57 -8.24
CA ARG A 141 -2.02 26.65 -9.59
C ARG A 141 -2.85 25.42 -9.96
N LEU A 142 -2.40 24.24 -9.53
CA LEU A 142 -3.09 22.97 -9.78
C LEU A 142 -3.06 22.11 -8.53
N THR A 143 -4.12 21.36 -8.28
CA THR A 143 -4.24 20.52 -7.08
C THR A 143 -4.96 19.21 -7.37
N LEU A 144 -4.38 18.11 -6.88
CA LEU A 144 -5.05 16.81 -6.76
C LEU A 144 -5.09 16.51 -5.26
N LYS A 145 -6.29 16.44 -4.69
CA LYS A 145 -6.46 16.21 -3.25
C LYS A 145 -6.90 14.79 -2.99
N ASN A 146 -6.13 14.09 -2.17
CA ASN A 146 -6.47 12.82 -1.55
C ASN A 146 -7.06 11.77 -2.52
N SER A 147 -6.47 11.64 -3.70
CA SER A 147 -6.87 10.63 -4.67
C SER A 147 -6.54 9.25 -4.12
N TYR A 148 -7.52 8.35 -4.08
CA TYR A 148 -7.29 6.95 -3.75
C TYR A 148 -6.85 6.21 -5.02
N THR A 149 -5.57 5.83 -5.06
CA THR A 149 -4.90 5.42 -6.29
C THR A 149 -4.32 4.02 -6.13
N PRO A 150 -4.59 3.09 -7.08
CA PRO A 150 -4.02 1.75 -7.04
C PRO A 150 -2.49 1.78 -7.23
N LEU A 151 -1.82 0.84 -6.58
CA LEU A 151 -0.40 0.54 -6.77
C LEU A 151 -0.21 -0.42 -7.95
N ASP A 152 0.96 -0.34 -8.58
CA ASP A 152 1.37 -1.19 -9.71
C ASP A 152 0.45 -1.12 -10.95
N ALA A 153 -0.33 -0.04 -11.06
CA ALA A 153 -1.20 0.26 -12.20
C ALA A 153 -0.86 1.62 -12.81
N ASN A 154 -1.09 1.75 -14.13
CA ASN A 154 -1.09 3.05 -14.78
C ASN A 154 -2.38 3.81 -14.39
N VAL A 155 -2.21 5.04 -13.94
CA VAL A 155 -3.29 5.89 -13.42
C VAL A 155 -3.25 7.23 -14.13
N HIS A 156 -4.45 7.73 -14.44
CA HIS A 156 -4.67 9.03 -15.04
C HIS A 156 -5.44 9.89 -14.03
N HIS A 157 -4.91 11.08 -13.71
CA HIS A 157 -5.51 11.99 -12.75
C HIS A 157 -5.72 13.36 -13.37
N HIS A 158 -6.94 13.89 -13.24
CA HIS A 158 -7.26 15.27 -13.60
C HIS A 158 -6.96 16.18 -12.40
N LEU A 159 -6.15 17.21 -12.61
CA LEU A 159 -5.86 18.19 -11.58
C LEU A 159 -6.94 19.28 -11.59
N THR A 160 -7.36 19.68 -10.40
CA THR A 160 -8.21 20.86 -10.24
C THR A 160 -7.34 22.10 -10.45
N ALA A 161 -7.64 22.86 -11.50
CA ALA A 161 -6.96 24.12 -11.77
C ALA A 161 -7.54 25.26 -10.92
N THR A 162 -6.66 26.17 -10.47
CA THR A 162 -7.07 27.49 -10.00
C THR A 162 -7.19 28.45 -11.18
N ARG A 163 -7.77 29.65 -10.96
CA ARG A 163 -8.15 30.57 -12.04
C ARG A 163 -6.98 30.83 -13.02
N ASN A 164 -7.31 30.86 -14.30
CA ASN A 164 -6.41 31.19 -15.43
C ASN A 164 -5.34 30.14 -15.76
N VAL A 165 -5.58 28.86 -15.43
CA VAL A 165 -4.74 27.74 -15.90
C VAL A 165 -5.61 26.78 -16.73
N PRO A 166 -5.16 26.32 -17.91
CA PRO A 166 -5.86 25.28 -18.65
C PRO A 166 -6.02 23.99 -17.83
N PRO A 167 -7.03 23.16 -18.13
CA PRO A 167 -7.13 21.82 -17.56
C PRO A 167 -5.82 21.05 -17.76
N CYS A 168 -5.37 20.36 -16.71
CA CYS A 168 -4.12 19.63 -16.69
C CYS A 168 -4.35 18.22 -16.16
N GLU A 169 -3.64 17.27 -16.74
CA GLU A 169 -3.70 15.86 -16.40
C GLU A 169 -2.29 15.36 -16.13
N ILE A 170 -2.16 14.45 -15.16
CA ILE A 170 -0.95 13.68 -14.93
C ILE A 170 -1.28 12.21 -15.11
N SER A 171 -0.37 11.49 -15.77
CA SER A 171 -0.52 10.07 -16.02
C SER A 171 0.74 9.38 -15.55
N GLY A 172 0.62 8.27 -14.83
CA GLY A 172 1.80 7.67 -14.23
C GLY A 172 1.55 6.35 -13.53
N THR A 173 2.56 5.88 -12.82
CA THR A 173 2.46 4.67 -12.01
C THR A 173 3.03 4.93 -10.63
N LEU A 174 2.26 4.52 -9.62
CA LEU A 174 2.70 4.45 -8.23
C LEU A 174 3.06 3.01 -7.92
N LYS A 175 4.17 2.80 -7.24
CA LYS A 175 4.63 1.46 -6.85
C LYS A 175 5.15 1.45 -5.43
N ARG A 176 4.79 0.41 -4.69
CA ARG A 176 5.39 0.16 -3.39
C ARG A 176 6.80 -0.41 -3.56
N VAL A 177 7.79 0.21 -2.93
CA VAL A 177 9.20 -0.24 -2.97
C VAL A 177 9.75 -0.58 -1.58
N GLY A 178 8.89 -0.55 -0.56
CA GLY A 178 9.16 -0.98 0.80
C GLY A 178 7.94 -0.78 1.68
N LEU A 179 8.08 -1.08 2.97
CA LEU A 179 7.00 -0.95 3.95
C LEU A 179 6.43 0.48 4.00
N HIS A 180 7.31 1.49 3.90
CA HIS A 180 6.98 2.91 4.02
C HIS A 180 7.39 3.76 2.81
N HIS A 181 7.77 3.13 1.70
CA HIS A 181 8.31 3.82 0.54
C HIS A 181 7.47 3.55 -0.70
N ILE A 182 7.08 4.64 -1.37
CA ILE A 182 6.39 4.62 -2.66
C ILE A 182 7.31 5.28 -3.69
N TRP A 183 7.51 4.58 -4.79
CA TRP A 183 8.10 5.12 -6.00
C TRP A 183 6.99 5.61 -6.92
N ALA A 184 7.22 6.71 -7.63
CA ALA A 184 6.27 7.30 -8.54
C ALA A 184 6.96 7.73 -9.82
N ARG A 185 6.30 7.53 -10.96
CA ARG A 185 6.72 8.03 -12.27
C ARG A 185 5.51 8.62 -12.98
N PHE A 186 5.58 9.90 -13.33
CA PHE A 186 4.59 10.68 -14.07
C PHE A 186 5.24 11.30 -15.30
#